data_AF-A0A4D6M0C4-F1
#
_entry.id   AF-A0A4D6M0C4-F1
#
_cell.length_a   1.000
_cell.length_b   1.000
_cell.length_c   1.000
_cell.angle_alpha   90.00
_cell.angle_beta   90.00
_cell.angle_gamma   90.00
#
_symmetry.space_group_name_H-M   'P 1'
#
loop_
_entity.id
_entity.type
_entity.pdbx_description
1 polymer ?
#
loop_
_entity_poly.entity_id
_entity_poly.type
_entity_poly.pdbx_seq_one_letter_code
_entity_poly.pdbx_strand_id
1 'polypeptide(L)'
;MITVSHAPLPASGQALHEAICKETKENEARCLELLKEDPNIAAAKDSKELTKLILKLALKKGTETQNFLKELMKTNPSPDLKQCATTLYDGVVGSFKSALGELGEDDLTASYDAGVAGDGPTTCERALSAAKISDPSIEAHDKDMLLLSGIAFKSIEKLPS
;
A
#
# COMPACT_ATOMS: atom_id res chain seq x y z
N MET A 1 39.80 -21.56 5.47
CA MET A 1 39.27 -20.42 4.69
C MET A 1 38.10 -19.86 5.46
N ILE A 2 38.22 -18.65 6.00
CA ILE A 2 37.15 -17.99 6.74
C ILE A 2 36.44 -17.09 5.74
N THR A 3 35.27 -17.50 5.26
CA THR A 3 34.40 -16.65 4.44
C THR A 3 33.61 -15.75 5.40
N VAL A 4 34.06 -14.50 5.55
CA VAL A 4 33.28 -13.47 6.23
C VAL A 4 32.14 -13.08 5.30
N SER A 5 30.94 -13.57 5.58
CA SER A 5 29.72 -13.18 4.87
C SER A 5 29.36 -11.76 5.30
N HIS A 6 29.79 -10.77 4.52
CA HIS A 6 29.37 -9.38 4.69
C HIS A 6 27.97 -9.25 4.07
N ALA A 7 26.94 -9.37 4.90
CA ALA A 7 25.69 -8.70 4.58
C ALA A 7 26.00 -7.19 4.46
N PRO A 8 25.60 -6.51 3.37
CA PRO A 8 25.76 -5.07 3.30
C PRO A 8 24.85 -4.45 4.37
N LEU A 9 25.43 -4.04 5.48
CA LEU A 9 24.83 -3.01 6.34
C LEU A 9 24.49 -1.82 5.45
N PRO A 10 23.32 -1.18 5.62
CA PRO A 10 22.97 -0.02 4.82
C PRO A 10 24.04 1.05 5.05
N ALA A 11 24.80 1.31 4.00
CA ALA A 11 25.76 2.40 3.94
C ALA A 11 24.99 3.72 3.77
N SER A 12 24.35 4.17 4.83
CA SER A 12 24.08 5.57 5.20
C SER A 12 23.15 5.53 6.43
N GLY A 13 23.24 6.50 7.34
CA GLY A 13 22.30 6.65 8.47
C GLY A 13 20.86 7.00 8.06
N GLN A 14 20.43 6.58 6.86
CA GLN A 14 19.10 6.75 6.32
C GLN A 14 18.12 5.81 7.01
N ALA A 15 16.96 6.32 7.40
CA ALA A 15 15.95 5.50 8.06
C ALA A 15 15.34 4.50 7.07
N LEU A 16 14.88 3.34 7.56
CA LEU A 16 14.37 2.25 6.69
C LEU A 16 13.20 2.71 5.80
N HIS A 17 12.28 3.52 6.34
CA HIS A 17 11.15 4.07 5.58
C HIS A 17 11.60 5.02 4.46
N GLU A 18 12.67 5.80 4.68
CA GLU A 18 13.23 6.70 3.66
C GLU A 18 13.89 5.90 2.54
N ALA A 19 14.57 4.80 2.87
CA ALA A 19 15.16 3.92 1.86
C ALA A 19 14.08 3.32 0.95
N ILE A 20 12.96 2.86 1.52
CA ILE A 20 11.83 2.35 0.73
C ILE A 20 11.20 3.45 -0.12
N CYS A 21 10.97 4.65 0.43
CA CYS A 21 10.37 5.75 -0.34
C CYS A 21 11.26 6.24 -1.49
N LYS A 22 12.58 6.19 -1.34
CA LYS A 22 13.49 6.56 -2.43
C LYS A 22 13.31 5.68 -3.68
N GLU A 23 12.88 4.44 -3.51
CA GLU A 23 12.64 3.52 -4.63
C GLU A 23 11.34 3.83 -5.39
N THR A 24 10.44 4.65 -4.82
CA THR A 24 9.21 5.09 -5.51
C THR A 24 9.45 6.27 -6.45
N LYS A 25 10.71 6.75 -6.56
CA LYS A 25 11.19 7.75 -7.54
C LYS A 25 10.37 9.05 -7.48
N GLU A 26 9.60 9.35 -8.53
CA GLU A 26 8.74 10.55 -8.59
C GLU A 26 7.72 10.62 -7.46
N ASN A 27 7.40 9.48 -6.83
CA ASN A 27 6.50 9.39 -5.69
C ASN A 27 7.22 9.42 -4.32
N GLU A 28 8.53 9.71 -4.28
CA GLU A 28 9.31 9.66 -3.03
C GLU A 28 8.72 10.60 -1.96
N ALA A 29 8.41 11.85 -2.34
CA ALA A 29 7.83 12.82 -1.42
C ALA A 29 6.47 12.35 -0.88
N ARG A 30 5.60 11.84 -1.76
CA ARG A 30 4.27 11.37 -1.36
C ARG A 30 4.34 10.12 -0.48
N CYS A 31 5.27 9.21 -0.78
CA CYS A 31 5.55 8.06 0.06
C CYS A 31 5.95 8.49 1.46
N LEU A 32 6.87 9.45 1.59
CA LEU A 32 7.32 9.95 2.88
C LEU A 32 6.17 10.60 3.67
N GLU A 33 5.30 11.36 3.00
CA GLU A 33 4.10 11.93 3.63
C GLU A 33 3.18 10.84 4.19
N LEU A 34 2.83 9.84 3.38
CA LEU A 34 1.95 8.74 3.77
C LEU A 34 2.55 7.93 4.94
N LEU A 35 3.82 7.54 4.83
CA LEU A 35 4.48 6.73 5.86
C LEU A 35 4.66 7.48 7.18
N LYS A 36 4.78 8.81 7.16
CA LYS A 36 4.91 9.64 8.37
C LYS A 36 3.58 9.90 9.09
N GLU A 37 2.44 9.51 8.52
CA GLU A 37 1.16 9.57 9.23
C GLU A 37 1.13 8.64 10.45
N ASP A 38 1.92 7.57 10.44
CA ASP A 38 2.15 6.72 11.62
C ASP A 38 3.59 6.91 12.11
N PRO A 39 3.81 7.58 13.25
CA PRO A 39 5.17 7.79 13.78
C PRO A 39 5.89 6.48 14.11
N ASN A 40 5.19 5.36 14.28
CA ASN A 40 5.81 4.06 14.51
C ASN A 40 6.57 3.57 13.27
N ILE A 41 6.14 3.94 12.06
CA ILE A 41 6.83 3.58 10.81
C ILE A 41 8.22 4.22 10.77
N ALA A 42 8.31 5.49 11.16
CA ALA A 42 9.60 6.19 11.25
C ALA A 42 10.51 5.61 12.34
N ALA A 43 9.92 5.04 13.40
CA ALA A 43 10.62 4.45 14.54
C ALA A 43 10.88 2.94 14.42
N ALA A 44 10.53 2.30 13.30
CA ALA A 44 10.69 0.87 13.09
C ALA A 44 12.16 0.45 13.24
N LYS A 45 12.41 -0.59 14.02
CA LYS A 45 13.76 -1.03 14.41
C LYS A 45 14.43 -1.91 13.35
N ASP A 46 13.62 -2.62 12.59
CA ASP A 46 14.06 -3.53 11.54
C ASP A 46 13.04 -3.59 10.39
N SER A 47 13.46 -4.20 9.28
CA SER A 47 12.63 -4.31 8.07
C SER A 47 11.34 -5.08 8.31
N LYS A 48 11.31 -6.07 9.23
CA LYS A 48 10.11 -6.87 9.51
C LYS A 48 9.06 -6.05 10.25
N GLU A 49 9.48 -5.28 11.25
CA GLU A 49 8.63 -4.33 11.94
C GLU A 49 8.11 -3.26 10.97
N LEU A 50 8.99 -2.70 10.14
CA LEU A 50 8.61 -1.71 9.12
C LEU A 50 7.55 -2.27 8.15
N THR A 51 7.79 -3.42 7.54
CA THR A 51 6.87 -4.06 6.59
C THR A 51 5.50 -4.32 7.23
N LYS A 52 5.48 -4.81 8.47
CA LYS A 52 4.23 -5.03 9.21
C LYS A 52 3.47 -3.72 9.45
N LEU A 53 4.17 -2.63 9.76
CA LEU A 53 3.55 -1.32 9.97
C LEU A 53 3.04 -0.71 8.65
N ILE A 54 3.79 -0.84 7.55
CA ILE A 54 3.36 -0.43 6.21
C ILE A 54 2.07 -1.15 5.80
N LEU A 55 2.00 -2.48 5.98
CA LEU A 55 0.79 -3.25 5.67
C LEU A 55 -0.41 -2.84 6.52
N LYS A 56 -0.19 -2.54 7.82
CA LYS A 56 -1.26 -2.02 8.69
C LYS A 56 -1.75 -0.64 8.24
N LEU A 57 -0.84 0.25 7.84
CA LEU A 57 -1.20 1.55 7.29
C LEU A 57 -1.99 1.38 5.99
N ALA A 58 -1.54 0.52 5.09
CA ALA A 58 -2.23 0.25 3.82
C ALA A 58 -3.63 -0.34 4.03
N LEU A 59 -3.80 -1.29 4.97
CA LEU A 59 -5.11 -1.81 5.37
C LEU A 59 -6.01 -0.72 5.94
N LYS A 60 -5.48 0.13 6.83
CA LYS A 60 -6.21 1.25 7.41
C LYS A 60 -6.69 2.21 6.32
N LYS A 61 -5.79 2.66 5.44
CA LYS A 61 -6.09 3.57 4.33
C LYS A 61 -7.07 2.97 3.32
N GLY A 62 -6.91 1.70 2.97
CA GLY A 62 -7.86 0.99 2.10
C GLY A 62 -9.26 0.94 2.72
N THR A 63 -9.36 0.73 4.03
CA THR A 63 -10.65 0.75 4.75
C THR A 63 -11.25 2.16 4.80
N GLU A 64 -10.43 3.18 5.07
CA GLU A 64 -10.86 4.59 5.09
C GLU A 64 -11.36 5.04 3.71
N THR A 65 -10.62 4.75 2.64
CA THR A 65 -11.04 5.05 1.28
C THR A 65 -12.33 4.30 0.91
N GLN A 66 -12.45 3.02 1.28
CA GLN A 66 -13.69 2.29 1.05
C GLN A 66 -14.90 2.98 1.72
N ASN A 67 -14.73 3.41 2.98
CA ASN A 67 -15.77 4.11 3.70
C ASN A 67 -16.09 5.46 3.06
N PHE A 68 -15.08 6.21 2.63
CA PHE A 68 -15.25 7.45 1.88
C PHE A 68 -16.11 7.24 0.62
N LEU A 69 -15.80 6.22 -0.19
CA LEU A 69 -16.56 5.89 -1.40
C LEU A 69 -18.02 5.48 -1.07
N LYS A 70 -18.22 4.71 0.01
CA LYS A 70 -19.56 4.33 0.50
C LYS A 70 -20.38 5.55 0.94
N GLU A 71 -19.76 6.52 1.61
CA GLU A 71 -20.44 7.77 1.99
C GLU A 71 -20.74 8.64 0.77
N LEU A 72 -19.80 8.77 -0.16
CA LEU A 72 -20.00 9.51 -1.40
C LEU A 72 -21.16 8.94 -2.22
N MET A 73 -21.28 7.61 -2.29
CA MET A 73 -22.38 6.92 -2.97
C MET A 73 -23.77 7.26 -2.42
N LYS A 74 -23.89 7.67 -1.14
CA LYS A 74 -25.18 8.10 -0.57
C LYS A 74 -25.69 9.40 -1.17
N THR A 75 -24.78 10.27 -1.60
CA THR A 75 -25.11 11.58 -2.18
C THR A 75 -25.08 11.57 -3.69
N ASN A 76 -24.17 10.78 -4.30
CA ASN A 76 -23.96 10.68 -5.74
C ASN A 76 -24.01 9.21 -6.19
N PRO A 77 -25.17 8.55 -6.20
CA PRO A 77 -25.26 7.13 -6.54
C PRO A 77 -24.90 6.90 -8.02
N SER A 78 -23.95 6.00 -8.25
CA SER A 78 -23.56 5.52 -9.58
C SER A 78 -23.23 4.02 -9.52
N PRO A 79 -23.57 3.21 -10.55
CA PRO A 79 -23.14 1.81 -10.64
C PRO A 79 -21.61 1.65 -10.54
N ASP A 80 -20.85 2.53 -11.18
CA ASP A 80 -19.39 2.49 -11.21
C ASP A 80 -18.79 2.88 -9.84
N LEU A 81 -19.35 3.91 -9.20
CA LEU A 81 -18.97 4.28 -7.83
C LEU A 81 -19.32 3.18 -6.82
N LYS A 82 -20.46 2.50 -7.02
CA LYS A 82 -20.84 1.34 -6.20
C LYS A 82 -19.83 0.20 -6.39
N GLN A 83 -19.42 -0.08 -7.62
CA GLN A 83 -18.41 -1.10 -7.91
C GLN A 83 -17.08 -0.79 -7.23
N CYS A 84 -16.64 0.48 -7.27
CA CYS A 84 -15.49 0.95 -6.51
C CYS A 84 -15.66 0.70 -5.00
N ALA A 85 -16.74 1.20 -4.41
CA ALA A 85 -17.00 1.18 -2.98
C ALA A 85 -17.20 -0.25 -2.40
N THR A 86 -17.64 -1.20 -3.22
CA THR A 86 -17.84 -2.60 -2.81
C THR A 86 -16.78 -3.49 -3.40
N THR A 87 -17.00 -4.08 -4.58
CA THR A 87 -16.22 -5.20 -5.10
C THR A 87 -14.73 -4.89 -5.19
N LEU A 88 -14.37 -3.70 -5.67
CA LEU A 88 -12.97 -3.33 -5.87
C LEU A 88 -12.27 -3.07 -4.53
N TYR A 89 -12.84 -2.22 -3.67
CA TYR A 89 -12.22 -1.94 -2.36
C TYR A 89 -12.40 -3.05 -1.32
N ASP A 90 -13.40 -3.93 -1.45
CA ASP A 90 -13.47 -5.20 -0.71
C ASP A 90 -12.26 -6.07 -1.06
N GLY A 91 -11.87 -6.10 -2.35
CA GLY A 91 -10.64 -6.73 -2.83
C GLY A 91 -9.39 -6.11 -2.21
N VAL A 92 -9.24 -4.77 -2.26
CA VAL A 92 -8.11 -4.05 -1.64
C VAL A 92 -7.96 -4.40 -0.16
N VAL A 93 -9.05 -4.31 0.60
CA VAL A 93 -9.05 -4.60 2.05
C VAL A 93 -8.79 -6.08 2.32
N GLY A 94 -9.35 -6.97 1.51
CA GLY A 94 -9.13 -8.41 1.59
C GLY A 94 -7.67 -8.77 1.38
N SER A 95 -7.08 -8.29 0.28
CA SER A 95 -5.68 -8.54 -0.07
C SER A 95 -4.70 -8.03 1.00
N PHE A 96 -4.89 -6.84 1.56
CA PHE A 96 -4.02 -6.40 2.66
C PHE A 96 -4.20 -7.20 3.96
N LYS A 97 -5.39 -7.74 4.21
CA LYS A 97 -5.61 -8.66 5.35
C LYS A 97 -4.89 -9.98 5.13
N SER A 98 -4.97 -10.56 3.93
CA SER A 98 -4.26 -11.78 3.58
C SER A 98 -2.74 -11.59 3.68
N ALA A 99 -2.21 -10.53 3.06
CA ALA A 99 -0.80 -10.18 3.14
C ALA A 99 -0.29 -10.03 4.58
N LEU A 100 -1.11 -9.45 5.49
CA LEU A 100 -0.78 -9.37 6.91
C LEU A 100 -0.79 -10.72 7.62
N GLY A 101 -1.68 -11.63 7.23
CA GLY A 101 -1.80 -12.98 7.79
C GLY A 101 -0.68 -13.90 7.35
N GLU A 102 -0.22 -13.74 6.12
CA GLU A 102 0.81 -14.58 5.49
C GLU A 102 2.24 -14.08 5.77
N LEU A 103 2.41 -12.84 6.22
CA LEU A 103 3.72 -12.26 6.50
C LEU A 103 4.51 -13.09 7.53
N GLY A 104 5.64 -13.64 7.10
CA GLY A 104 6.53 -14.52 7.85
C GLY A 104 6.13 -15.99 7.86
N GLU A 105 4.99 -16.35 7.26
CA GLU A 105 4.56 -17.73 7.01
C GLU A 105 4.81 -18.11 5.54
N ASP A 106 4.41 -17.22 4.62
CA ASP A 106 4.62 -17.30 3.18
C ASP A 106 4.79 -15.89 2.60
N ASP A 107 6.01 -15.35 2.68
CA ASP A 107 6.30 -13.98 2.23
C ASP A 107 6.10 -13.80 0.71
N LEU A 108 6.17 -14.88 -0.07
CA LEU A 108 5.90 -14.82 -1.51
C LEU A 108 4.42 -14.52 -1.76
N THR A 109 3.53 -15.29 -1.13
CA THR A 109 2.08 -15.06 -1.22
C THR A 109 1.71 -13.71 -0.60
N ALA A 110 2.31 -13.34 0.54
CA ALA A 110 2.06 -12.05 1.18
C ALA A 110 2.43 -10.87 0.26
N SER A 111 3.57 -10.97 -0.44
CA SER A 111 4.00 -9.94 -1.39
C SER A 111 3.04 -9.86 -2.59
N TYR A 112 2.64 -11.01 -3.14
CA TYR A 112 1.69 -11.08 -4.23
C TYR A 112 0.37 -10.41 -3.86
N ASP A 113 -0.19 -10.74 -2.70
CA ASP A 113 -1.43 -10.15 -2.21
C ASP A 113 -1.31 -8.64 -1.97
N ALA A 114 -0.20 -8.18 -1.39
CA ALA A 114 0.05 -6.74 -1.23
C ALA A 114 0.11 -6.01 -2.59
N GLY A 115 0.66 -6.64 -3.63
CA GLY A 115 0.71 -6.09 -4.99
C GLY A 115 -0.65 -6.10 -5.69
N VAL A 116 -1.42 -7.19 -5.58
CA VAL A 116 -2.77 -7.32 -6.15
C VAL A 116 -3.74 -6.28 -5.57
N ALA A 117 -3.52 -5.81 -4.35
CA ALA A 117 -4.30 -4.72 -3.78
C ALA A 117 -4.31 -3.43 -4.64
N GLY A 118 -3.33 -3.23 -5.54
CA GLY A 118 -3.29 -2.13 -6.50
C GLY A 118 -4.29 -2.24 -7.67
N ASP A 119 -4.85 -3.43 -7.92
CA ASP A 119 -5.80 -3.65 -9.02
C ASP A 119 -7.14 -2.95 -8.77
N GLY A 120 -7.55 -2.86 -7.50
CA GLY A 120 -8.77 -2.18 -7.05
C GLY A 120 -8.81 -0.70 -7.46
N PRO A 121 -7.89 0.15 -6.97
CA PRO A 121 -7.86 1.57 -7.34
C PRO A 121 -7.65 1.78 -8.85
N THR A 122 -6.77 1.01 -9.50
CA THR A 122 -6.55 1.09 -10.95
C THR A 122 -7.82 0.81 -11.74
N THR A 123 -8.58 -0.22 -11.33
CA THR A 123 -9.84 -0.58 -11.99
C THR A 123 -10.95 0.42 -11.67
N CYS A 124 -10.96 1.00 -10.47
CA CYS A 124 -11.92 2.03 -10.08
C CYS A 124 -11.76 3.28 -10.93
N GLU A 125 -10.54 3.82 -11.02
CA GLU A 125 -10.23 5.01 -11.84
C GLU A 125 -10.67 4.79 -13.30
N ARG A 126 -10.37 3.62 -13.87
CA ARG A 126 -10.79 3.26 -15.23
C ARG A 126 -12.31 3.21 -15.40
N ALA A 127 -13.03 2.62 -14.44
CA ALA A 127 -14.49 2.51 -14.49
C ALA A 127 -15.15 3.90 -14.40
N LEU A 128 -14.71 4.73 -13.46
CA LEU A 128 -15.22 6.09 -13.29
C LEU A 128 -14.92 6.96 -14.52
N SER A 129 -13.71 6.88 -15.06
CA SER A 129 -13.34 7.58 -16.29
C SER A 129 -14.22 7.16 -17.49
N ALA A 130 -14.47 5.86 -17.67
CA ALA A 130 -15.37 5.36 -18.71
C ALA A 130 -16.82 5.85 -18.53
N ALA A 131 -17.26 5.99 -17.28
CA ALA A 131 -18.55 6.58 -16.92
C ALA A 131 -18.58 8.12 -16.98
N LYS A 132 -17.45 8.77 -17.34
CA LYS A 132 -17.27 10.23 -17.35
C LYS A 132 -17.50 10.88 -15.98
N ILE A 133 -17.20 10.14 -14.91
CA ILE A 133 -17.19 10.63 -13.54
C ILE A 133 -15.75 11.01 -13.22
N SER A 134 -15.50 12.29 -12.95
CA SER A 134 -14.22 12.78 -12.44
C SER A 134 -14.46 13.44 -11.09
N ASP A 135 -13.85 12.86 -10.06
CA ASP A 135 -13.82 13.39 -8.72
C ASP A 135 -12.35 13.39 -8.26
N PRO A 136 -11.71 14.57 -8.16
CA PRO A 136 -10.30 14.66 -7.78
C PRO A 136 -9.98 14.02 -6.43
N SER A 137 -10.96 13.92 -5.52
CA SER A 137 -10.78 13.28 -4.23
C SER A 137 -10.66 11.77 -4.38
N ILE A 138 -11.50 11.16 -5.22
CA ILE A 138 -11.39 9.73 -5.54
C ILE A 138 -10.06 9.44 -6.21
N GLU A 139 -9.68 10.23 -7.22
CA GLU A 139 -8.42 10.07 -7.94
C GLU A 139 -7.20 10.15 -7.00
N ALA A 140 -7.22 11.06 -6.02
CA ALA A 140 -6.15 11.16 -5.02
C ALA A 140 -6.09 9.92 -4.11
N HIS A 141 -7.25 9.46 -3.62
CA HIS A 141 -7.33 8.25 -2.80
C HIS A 141 -6.88 6.99 -3.55
N ASP A 142 -7.26 6.83 -4.83
CA ASP A 142 -6.84 5.71 -5.65
C ASP A 142 -5.33 5.71 -5.91
N LYS A 143 -4.74 6.88 -6.19
CA LYS A 143 -3.28 7.03 -6.36
C LYS A 143 -2.51 6.71 -5.08
N ASP A 144 -2.99 7.17 -3.93
CA ASP A 144 -2.39 6.83 -2.63
C ASP A 144 -2.44 5.33 -2.36
N MET A 145 -3.56 4.67 -2.68
CA MET A 145 -3.69 3.24 -2.49
C MET A 145 -2.83 2.43 -3.44
N LEU A 146 -2.71 2.85 -4.70
CA LEU A 146 -1.78 2.24 -5.66
C LEU A 146 -0.33 2.36 -5.18
N LEU A 147 0.05 3.54 -4.66
CA LEU A 147 1.38 3.76 -4.09
C LEU A 147 1.63 2.89 -2.85
N LEU A 148 0.67 2.82 -1.92
CA LEU A 148 0.77 1.98 -0.72
C LEU A 148 0.87 0.48 -1.05
N SER A 149 0.14 0.01 -2.07
CA SER A 149 0.26 -1.36 -2.58
C SER A 149 1.69 -1.64 -3.08
N GLY A 150 2.24 -0.75 -3.91
CA GLY A 150 3.61 -0.89 -4.42
C GLY A 150 4.67 -0.85 -3.31
N ILE A 151 4.51 0.05 -2.33
CA ILE A 151 5.40 0.15 -1.16
C ILE A 151 5.33 -1.14 -0.32
N ALA A 152 4.12 -1.65 -0.04
CA ALA A 152 3.92 -2.86 0.74
C ALA A 152 4.55 -4.08 0.05
N PHE A 153 4.27 -4.28 -1.24
CA PHE A 153 4.91 -5.32 -2.06
C PHE A 153 6.44 -5.27 -1.96
N LYS A 154 7.03 -4.09 -2.23
CA LYS A 154 8.50 -3.92 -2.19
C LYS A 154 9.09 -4.11 -0.80
N SER A 155 8.35 -3.74 0.25
CA SER A 155 8.81 -3.94 1.63
C SER A 155 8.89 -5.43 2.01
N ILE A 156 7.99 -6.26 1.49
CA ILE A 156 7.98 -7.72 1.72
C ILE A 156 9.08 -8.40 0.91
N GLU A 157 9.24 -8.05 -0.39
CA GLU A 157 10.30 -8.62 -1.25
C GLU A 157 11.72 -8.41 -0.71
N LYS A 158 11.92 -7.45 0.18
CA LYS A 158 13.21 -7.13 0.81
C LYS A 158 13.46 -7.88 2.11
N LEU A 159 12.49 -8.64 2.62
CA LEU A 159 12.71 -9.46 3.79
C LEU A 159 13.68 -10.61 3.47
N PRO A 160 14.59 -10.96 4.40
CA PRO A 160 15.47 -12.10 4.22
C PRO A 160 14.64 -13.40 4.22
N SER A 161 14.85 -14.23 3.20
CA SER A 161 14.30 -15.59 3.10
C SER A 161 14.94 -16.57 4.09
#